data_AF-A0AAU0MZA7-F1
#
_entry.id   AF-A0AAU0MZA7-F1
#
_cell.length_a   1.000
_cell.length_b   1.000
_cell.length_c   1.000
_cell.angle_alpha   90.00
_cell.angle_beta   90.00
_cell.angle_gamma   90.00
#
_symmetry.space_group_name_H-M   'P 1'
#
loop_
_entity.id
_entity.type
_entity.pdbx_description
1 polymer ?
#
loop_
_entity_poly.entity_id
_entity_poly.type
_entity_poly.pdbx_seq_one_letter_code
_entity_poly.pdbx_strand_id
1 'polypeptide(L)'
;MTIDPIDMAGTKARGKRPVFFKDADTDRLLSMLMALAGELAVARERIDTLERLLQARELLQRTDIENYEPDTAAARERGLWHQEFIARILRVIQQEIEQFDEDREARQQARKENVSATTELEELIEELASN
;
A
#
# COMPACT_ATOMS: atom_id res chain seq x y z
N MET A 1 9.66 16.82 -10.49
CA MET A 1 8.67 15.96 -9.82
C MET A 1 9.45 15.11 -8.84
N THR A 2 9.38 15.43 -7.55
CA THR A 2 10.04 14.64 -6.48
C THR A 2 9.19 13.39 -6.28
N ILE A 3 9.76 12.23 -6.57
CA ILE A 3 9.10 10.93 -6.42
C ILE A 3 9.06 10.61 -4.93
N ASP A 4 7.86 10.45 -4.36
CA ASP A 4 7.68 9.98 -3.00
C ASP A 4 7.77 8.43 -2.98
N PRO A 5 8.77 7.85 -2.29
CA PRO A 5 8.93 6.40 -2.20
C PRO A 5 7.73 5.69 -1.57
N ILE A 6 7.02 6.37 -0.66
CA ILE A 6 5.85 5.82 0.05
C ILE A 6 4.69 5.66 -0.94
N ASP A 7 4.47 6.66 -1.78
CA ASP A 7 3.43 6.61 -2.83
C ASP A 7 3.77 5.58 -3.92
N MET A 8 5.04 5.42 -4.29
CA MET A 8 5.45 4.43 -5.31
C MET A 8 5.34 2.98 -4.82
N ALA A 9 5.72 2.72 -3.56
CA ALA A 9 5.45 1.44 -2.89
C ALA A 9 3.94 1.14 -2.83
N GLY A 10 3.14 2.21 -2.92
CA GLY A 10 1.69 2.26 -3.02
C GLY A 10 1.09 2.06 -4.43
N THR A 11 1.80 1.58 -5.44
CA THR A 11 1.17 1.41 -6.77
C THR A 11 0.19 0.23 -6.78
N LYS A 12 -1.08 0.49 -7.13
CA LYS A 12 -2.17 -0.50 -7.12
C LYS A 12 -2.09 -1.40 -8.35
N ALA A 13 -2.18 -2.71 -8.16
CA ALA A 13 -2.37 -3.65 -9.26
C ALA A 13 -3.79 -3.49 -9.84
N ARG A 14 -3.95 -3.52 -11.17
CA ARG A 14 -5.27 -3.35 -11.80
C ARG A 14 -6.18 -4.54 -11.48
N GLY A 15 -7.41 -4.25 -11.04
CA GLY A 15 -8.48 -5.24 -10.85
C GLY A 15 -8.93 -5.41 -9.39
N LYS A 16 -10.08 -6.08 -9.21
CA LYS A 16 -10.64 -6.37 -7.88
C LYS A 16 -9.80 -7.43 -7.17
N ARG A 17 -9.47 -7.19 -5.89
CA ARG A 17 -8.70 -8.14 -5.09
C ARG A 17 -9.51 -9.43 -4.86
N PRO A 18 -8.93 -10.62 -5.11
CA PRO A 18 -9.61 -11.88 -4.81
C PRO A 18 -9.70 -12.10 -3.29
N VAL A 19 -10.83 -12.64 -2.86
CA VAL A 19 -11.09 -13.09 -1.49
C VAL A 19 -11.24 -14.61 -1.55
N PHE A 20 -10.41 -15.34 -0.81
CA PHE A 20 -10.37 -16.81 -0.88
C PHE A 20 -10.99 -17.45 0.35
N PHE A 21 -10.90 -16.82 1.52
CA PHE A 21 -11.51 -17.30 2.75
C PHE A 21 -12.95 -16.79 2.90
N LYS A 22 -13.67 -17.37 3.87
CA LYS A 22 -15.03 -16.93 4.20
C LYS A 22 -15.07 -15.51 4.74
N ASP A 23 -14.00 -15.11 5.43
CA ASP A 23 -13.84 -13.80 6.03
C ASP A 23 -12.67 -13.07 5.35
N ALA A 24 -12.98 -11.91 4.77
CA ALA A 24 -12.01 -11.08 4.08
C ALA A 24 -10.89 -10.59 5.02
N ASP A 25 -11.16 -10.46 6.33
CA ASP A 25 -10.13 -10.10 7.31
C ASP A 25 -9.02 -11.16 7.40
N THR A 26 -9.35 -12.43 7.17
CA THR A 26 -8.36 -13.51 7.15
C THR A 26 -7.43 -13.39 5.94
N ASP A 27 -7.98 -13.08 4.76
CA ASP A 27 -7.19 -12.84 3.55
C ASP A 27 -6.25 -11.63 3.72
N ARG A 28 -6.73 -10.56 4.37
CA ARG A 28 -5.93 -9.36 4.68
C ARG A 28 -4.76 -9.71 5.58
N LEU A 29 -5.04 -10.38 6.70
CA LEU A 29 -4.01 -10.77 7.65
C LEU A 29 -2.97 -11.68 7.02
N LEU A 30 -3.39 -12.69 6.25
CA LEU A 30 -2.48 -13.58 5.54
C LEU A 30 -1.61 -12.80 4.55
N SER A 31 -2.20 -11.85 3.83
CA SER A 31 -1.45 -11.01 2.88
C SER A 31 -0.40 -10.14 3.56
N MET A 32 -0.75 -9.49 4.69
CA MET A 32 0.21 -8.72 5.48
C MET A 32 1.33 -9.61 6.02
N LEU A 33 0.99 -10.81 6.51
CA LEU A 33 1.96 -11.76 7.04
C LEU A 33 2.93 -12.24 5.97
N MET A 34 2.44 -12.56 4.77
CA MET A 34 3.30 -12.98 3.65
C MET A 34 4.21 -11.85 3.18
N ALA A 35 3.70 -10.61 3.11
CA ALA A 35 4.52 -9.44 2.80
C ALA A 35 5.63 -9.25 3.85
N LEU A 36 5.29 -9.30 5.15
CA LEU A 36 6.24 -9.22 6.25
C LEU A 36 7.30 -10.33 6.18
N ALA A 37 6.89 -11.57 5.94
CA ALA A 37 7.79 -12.71 5.85
C ALA A 37 8.79 -12.56 4.70
N GLY A 38 8.33 -12.13 3.52
CA GLY A 38 9.19 -11.89 2.36
C GLY A 38 10.20 -10.78 2.61
N GLU A 39 9.75 -9.64 3.15
CA GLU A 39 10.64 -8.52 3.46
C GLU A 39 11.67 -8.88 4.55
N LEU A 40 11.26 -9.62 5.58
CA LEU A 40 12.16 -10.09 6.64
C LEU A 40 13.20 -11.07 6.09
N ALA A 41 12.82 -11.97 5.19
CA ALA A 41 13.74 -12.91 4.55
C ALA A 41 14.81 -12.16 3.74
N VAL A 42 14.39 -11.25 2.85
CA VAL A 42 15.31 -10.44 2.04
C VAL A 42 16.23 -9.58 2.91
N ALA A 43 15.70 -8.97 3.97
CA ALA A 43 16.51 -8.20 4.91
C ALA A 43 17.57 -9.06 5.62
N ARG A 44 17.19 -10.25 6.10
CA ARG A 44 18.12 -11.19 6.75
C ARG A 44 19.22 -11.68 5.81
N GLU A 45 18.88 -12.02 4.57
CA GLU A 45 19.85 -12.44 3.55
C GLU A 45 20.84 -11.32 3.20
N ARG A 46 20.34 -10.08 3.07
CA ARG A 46 21.19 -8.92 2.82
C ARG A 46 22.12 -8.62 4.00
N ILE A 47 21.63 -8.73 5.23
CA ILE A 47 22.44 -8.55 6.45
C ILE A 47 23.55 -9.62 6.52
N ASP A 48 23.22 -10.91 6.35
CA ASP A 48 24.23 -11.98 6.36
C ASP A 48 25.30 -11.77 5.26
N THR A 49 24.88 -11.33 4.07
CA THR A 49 25.80 -11.00 2.98
C THR A 49 26.75 -9.86 3.37
N LEU A 50 26.24 -8.78 3.96
CA LEU A 50 27.05 -7.64 4.42
C LEU A 50 28.03 -8.06 5.52
N GLU A 51 27.58 -8.82 6.51
CA GLU A 51 28.42 -9.33 7.59
C GLU A 51 29.58 -10.17 7.06
N ARG A 52 29.30 -11.12 6.15
CA ARG A 52 30.33 -11.98 5.55
C ARG A 52 31.33 -11.18 4.73
N LEU A 53 30.86 -10.21 3.93
CA LEU A 53 31.74 -9.38 3.09
C LEU A 53 32.64 -8.46 3.92
N LEU A 54 32.13 -7.90 5.01
CA LEU A 54 32.91 -7.05 5.91
C LEU A 54 33.91 -7.86 6.74
N GLN A 55 33.49 -9.02 7.24
CA GLN A 55 34.38 -9.92 7.96
C GLN A 55 35.50 -10.47 7.06
N ALA A 56 35.20 -10.84 5.82
CA ALA A 56 36.21 -11.31 4.85
C ALA A 56 37.26 -10.24 4.49
N ARG A 57 36.92 -8.97 4.70
CA ARG A 57 37.83 -7.82 4.53
C ARG A 57 38.49 -7.39 5.83
N GLU A 58 38.24 -8.09 6.93
CA GLU A 58 38.73 -7.78 8.27
C GLU A 58 38.31 -6.36 8.75
N LEU A 59 37.19 -5.84 8.25
CA LEU A 59 36.72 -4.48 8.55
C LEU A 59 35.78 -4.39 9.75
N LEU A 60 35.15 -5.50 10.13
CA LEU A 60 34.15 -5.55 11.19
C LEU A 60 34.11 -6.96 11.80
N GLN A 61 34.03 -7.05 13.13
CA GLN A 61 33.72 -8.29 13.85
C GLN A 61 32.23 -8.36 14.13
N ARG A 62 31.66 -9.57 14.16
CA ARG A 62 30.23 -9.77 14.47
C ARG A 62 29.84 -9.18 15.83
N THR A 63 30.75 -9.21 16.80
CA THR A 63 30.54 -8.61 18.13
C THR A 63 30.36 -7.09 18.09
N ASP A 64 30.88 -6.42 17.06
CA ASP A 64 30.75 -4.97 16.93
C ASP A 64 29.30 -4.58 16.59
N ILE A 65 28.56 -5.48 15.92
CA ILE A 65 27.14 -5.28 15.60
C ILE A 65 26.29 -5.39 16.86
N GLU A 66 26.53 -6.43 17.68
CA GLU A 66 25.78 -6.67 18.91
C GLU A 66 25.97 -5.56 19.96
N ASN A 67 27.13 -4.89 19.92
CA ASN A 67 27.48 -3.80 20.82
C ASN A 67 27.22 -2.40 20.21
N TYR A 68 26.68 -2.32 19.00
CA TYR A 68 26.48 -1.04 18.32
C TYR A 68 25.36 -0.22 18.98
N GLU A 69 25.70 0.97 19.46
CA GLU A 69 24.74 1.96 19.94
C GLU A 69 24.45 3.01 18.86
N PRO A 70 23.22 3.09 18.32
CA PRO A 70 22.88 4.10 17.33
C PRO A 70 22.84 5.50 17.95
N ASP A 71 23.42 6.47 17.25
CA ASP A 71 23.27 7.87 17.60
C ASP A 71 21.90 8.44 17.19
N THR A 72 21.65 9.70 17.51
CA THR A 72 20.37 10.36 17.20
C THR A 72 20.07 10.49 15.71
N ALA A 73 21.10 10.52 14.86
CA ALA A 73 20.92 10.60 13.41
C ALA A 73 20.52 9.23 12.86
N ALA A 74 21.26 8.18 13.24
CA ALA A 74 20.95 6.80 12.89
C ALA A 74 19.55 6.38 13.38
N ALA A 75 19.16 6.78 14.60
CA ALA A 75 17.81 6.52 15.11
C ALA A 75 16.72 7.19 14.26
N ARG A 76 16.95 8.42 13.79
CA ARG A 76 16.01 9.15 12.94
C ARG A 76 15.87 8.50 11.57
N GLU A 77 16.99 8.15 10.94
CA GLU A 77 16.99 7.45 9.64
C GLU A 77 16.27 6.11 9.73
N ARG A 78 16.54 5.33 10.79
CA ARG A 78 15.80 4.09 11.06
C ARG A 78 14.32 4.32 11.27
N GLY A 79 13.93 5.43 11.91
CA GLY A 79 12.53 5.82 12.07
C GLY A 79 11.82 6.02 10.73
N LEU A 80 12.46 6.71 9.78
CA LEU A 80 11.93 6.90 8.43
C LEU A 80 11.81 5.57 7.69
N TRP A 81 12.87 4.74 7.72
CA TRP A 81 12.83 3.41 7.11
C TRP A 81 11.74 2.51 7.72
N HIS A 82 11.48 2.64 9.03
CA HIS A 82 10.44 1.89 9.71
C HIS A 82 9.04 2.30 9.23
N GLN A 83 8.81 3.59 8.98
CA GLN A 83 7.55 4.08 8.40
C GLN A 83 7.33 3.51 6.99
N GLU A 84 8.36 3.54 6.14
CA GLU A 84 8.30 2.95 4.80
C GLU A 84 8.05 1.43 4.84
N PHE A 85 8.66 0.73 5.79
CA PHE A 85 8.46 -0.70 6.00
C PHE A 85 7.03 -1.02 6.42
N ILE A 86 6.48 -0.27 7.37
CA ILE A 86 5.08 -0.41 7.80
C ILE A 86 4.14 -0.15 6.61
N ALA A 87 4.39 0.90 5.82
CA ALA A 87 3.57 1.20 4.64
C ALA A 87 3.54 0.04 3.63
N ARG A 88 4.70 -0.61 3.41
CA ARG A 88 4.79 -1.80 2.54
C ARG A 88 4.01 -2.99 3.06
N ILE A 89 4.07 -3.27 4.36
CA ILE A 89 3.32 -4.38 4.97
C ILE A 89 1.81 -4.10 4.94
N LEU A 90 1.41 -2.87 5.27
CA LEU A 90 0.01 -2.46 5.34
C LEU A 90 -0.59 -2.10 3.97
N ARG A 91 0.14 -2.32 2.87
CA ARG A 91 -0.30 -1.98 1.51
C ARG A 91 -1.67 -2.55 1.17
N VAL A 92 -2.01 -3.74 1.67
CA VAL A 92 -3.34 -4.34 1.46
C VAL A 92 -4.47 -3.46 1.99
N ILE A 93 -4.30 -2.83 3.15
CA ILE A 93 -5.32 -1.94 3.72
C ILE A 93 -5.44 -0.67 2.90
N GLN A 94 -4.31 -0.11 2.46
CA GLN A 94 -4.30 1.08 1.59
C GLN A 94 -5.04 0.81 0.27
N GLN A 95 -4.82 -0.35 -0.35
CA GLN A 95 -5.53 -0.76 -1.57
C GLN A 95 -7.04 -0.88 -1.40
N GLU A 96 -7.51 -1.28 -0.21
CA GLU A 96 -8.93 -1.39 0.08
C GLU A 96 -9.59 -0.03 0.28
N ILE A 97 -8.90 0.90 0.93
CA ILE A 97 -9.36 2.29 1.04
C ILE A 97 -9.46 2.90 -0.36
N GLU A 98 -8.42 2.73 -1.20
CA GLU A 98 -8.42 3.16 -2.61
C GLU A 98 -9.61 2.56 -3.38
N GLN A 99 -9.87 1.25 -3.23
CA GLN A 99 -11.02 0.60 -3.88
C GLN A 99 -12.37 1.13 -3.37
N PHE A 100 -12.49 1.39 -2.07
CA PHE A 100 -13.71 1.92 -1.48
C PHE A 100 -14.04 3.32 -2.00
N ASP A 101 -13.04 4.18 -2.12
CA ASP A 101 -13.21 5.53 -2.66
C ASP A 101 -13.58 5.49 -4.15
N GLU A 102 -12.93 4.65 -4.95
CA GLU A 102 -13.31 4.40 -6.35
C GLU A 102 -14.77 3.93 -6.49
N ASP A 103 -15.19 2.97 -5.67
CA ASP A 103 -16.56 2.45 -5.67
C ASP A 103 -17.58 3.54 -5.27
N ARG A 104 -17.21 4.43 -4.34
CA ARG A 104 -18.04 5.58 -3.94
C ARG A 104 -18.17 6.61 -5.05
N GLU A 105 -17.08 6.95 -5.73
CA GLU A 105 -17.07 7.88 -6.85
C GLU A 105 -17.91 7.34 -8.02
N ALA A 106 -17.73 6.06 -8.38
CA ALA A 106 -18.52 5.40 -9.41
C ALA A 106 -20.03 5.44 -9.11
N ARG A 107 -20.42 5.20 -7.84
CA ARG A 107 -21.83 5.31 -7.41
C ARG A 107 -22.36 6.74 -7.50
N GLN A 108 -21.56 7.74 -7.15
CA GLN A 108 -21.95 9.14 -7.26
C GLN A 108 -22.14 9.56 -8.71
N GLN A 109 -21.25 9.12 -9.60
CA GLN A 109 -21.33 9.40 -11.03
C GLN A 109 -22.58 8.77 -11.65
N ALA A 110 -22.83 7.49 -11.39
CA ALA A 110 -24.05 6.82 -11.85
C ALA A 110 -25.32 7.49 -11.32
N ARG A 111 -25.31 7.99 -10.08
CA ARG A 111 -26.45 8.74 -9.52
C ARG A 111 -26.68 10.07 -10.26
N LYS A 112 -25.61 10.82 -10.57
CA LYS A 112 -25.71 12.08 -11.32
C LYS A 112 -26.25 11.85 -12.73
N GLU A 113 -25.75 10.82 -13.42
CA GLU A 113 -26.20 10.43 -14.76
C GLU A 113 -27.68 10.05 -14.76
N ASN A 114 -28.12 9.24 -13.79
CA ASN A 114 -29.54 8.87 -13.64
C ASN A 114 -30.44 10.08 -13.36
N VAL A 115 -29.99 11.03 -12.53
CA VAL A 115 -30.75 12.26 -12.27
C VAL A 115 -30.84 13.13 -13.53
N SER A 116 -29.73 13.32 -14.26
CA SER A 116 -29.72 14.05 -15.54
C SER A 116 -30.68 13.46 -16.56
N ALA A 117 -30.60 12.14 -16.76
CA ALA A 117 -31.48 11.42 -17.69
C ALA A 117 -32.96 11.52 -17.30
N THR A 118 -33.27 11.58 -16.00
CA THR A 118 -34.67 11.74 -15.54
C THR A 118 -35.17 13.17 -15.82
N THR A 119 -34.35 14.18 -15.59
CA THR A 119 -34.68 15.58 -15.87
C THR A 119 -34.86 15.84 -17.37
N GLU A 120 -33.98 15.28 -18.21
CA GLU A 120 -34.11 15.35 -19.67
C GLU A 120 -35.41 14.70 -20.18
N LEU A 121 -35.83 13.59 -19.57
CA LEU A 121 -37.11 12.95 -19.88
C LEU A 121 -38.32 13.79 -19.45
N GLU A 122 -38.26 14.43 -18.27
CA GLU A 122 -39.31 15.33 -17.79
C GLU A 122 -39.49 16.54 -18.71
N GLU A 123 -38.39 17.19 -19.12
CA GLU A 123 -38.41 18.31 -20.06
C GLU A 123 -39.03 17.91 -21.41
N LEU A 124 -38.67 16.73 -21.93
CA LEU A 124 -39.18 16.25 -23.23
C LEU A 124 -40.67 15.88 -23.16
N ILE A 125 -41.15 15.35 -22.04
CA ILE A 125 -42.57 15.10 -21.80
C ILE A 125 -43.35 16.42 -21.74
N GLU A 126 -42.80 17.44 -21.09
CA GLU A 126 -43.43 18.76 -20.98
C GLU A 126 -43.49 19.48 -22.34
N GLU A 127 -42.46 19.34 -23.18
CA GLU A 127 -42.42 19.85 -24.55
C GLU A 127 -43.44 19.14 -25.47
N LEU A 128 -43.66 17.84 -25.29
CA LEU A 128 -44.68 17.08 -26.03
C LEU A 128 -46.11 17.38 -25.56
N ALA A 129 -46.31 17.70 -24.28
CA ALA A 129 -47.61 18.04 -23.72
C ALA A 129 -48.04 19.50 -24.01
N SER A 130 -47.11 20.35 -24.44
CA SER A 130 -47.32 21.76 -24.74
C SER A 130 -47.48 22.07 -26.24
N ASN A 131 -47.33 21.07 -27.12
CA ASN A 131 -47.68 21.09 -28.56
C ASN A 131 -49.01 20.40 -28.84
#